data_AF-A0A2K2FKP8-F1
#
_entry.id   AF-A0A2K2FKP8-F1
#
_cell.length_a   1.000
_cell.length_b   1.000
_cell.length_c   1.000
_cell.angle_alpha   90.00
_cell.angle_beta   90.00
_cell.angle_gamma   90.00
#
_symmetry.space_group_name_H-M   'P 1'
#
loop_
_entity.id
_entity.type
_entity.pdbx_description
1 polymer ?
#
loop_
_entity_poly.entity_id
_entity_poly.type
_entity_poly.pdbx_seq_one_letter_code
_entity_poly.pdbx_strand_id
1 'polypeptide(L)'
;MAITVNLCSKSNGEIKKFLESYYEKQVNMDEDVGRWMYVYNKPLDAVDIICTVMDNKDKYNITMYIELDSGDVHPVTYENHNDIVKGLFSLFYSEEQV
;
A
#
# COMPACT_ATOMS: atom_id res chain seq x y z
N MET A 1 0.00 -11.96 11.88
CA MET A 1 -0.41 -11.57 10.54
C MET A 1 0.46 -10.43 10.03
N ALA A 2 1.00 -10.52 8.81
CA ALA A 2 1.69 -9.45 8.11
C ALA A 2 1.00 -9.14 6.78
N ILE A 3 1.07 -7.89 6.33
CA ILE A 3 0.58 -7.46 5.01
C ILE A 3 1.73 -6.90 4.19
N THR A 4 1.83 -7.36 2.96
CA THR A 4 2.73 -6.79 1.96
C THR A 4 1.96 -5.79 1.13
N VAL A 5 2.46 -4.57 1.02
CA VAL A 5 1.98 -3.57 0.04
C VAL A 5 2.94 -3.56 -1.14
N ASN A 6 2.38 -3.65 -2.34
CA ASN A 6 3.10 -3.56 -3.60
C ASN A 6 2.60 -2.36 -4.39
N LEU A 7 3.49 -1.41 -4.70
CA LEU A 7 3.24 -0.30 -5.59
C LEU A 7 3.91 -0.57 -6.93
N CYS A 8 3.17 -0.40 -8.02
CA CYS A 8 3.66 -0.60 -9.38
C CYS A 8 3.36 0.64 -10.22
N SER A 9 4.34 1.10 -11.00
CA SER A 9 4.12 2.14 -12.00
C SER A 9 4.88 1.82 -13.28
N LYS A 10 4.33 2.25 -14.41
CA LYS A 10 5.00 2.22 -15.71
C LYS A 10 5.72 3.54 -16.03
N SER A 11 5.47 4.57 -15.23
CA SER A 11 6.09 5.88 -15.38
C SER A 11 7.35 5.95 -14.50
N ASN A 12 8.49 6.25 -15.11
CA ASN A 12 9.74 6.43 -14.36
C ASN A 12 9.60 7.59 -13.37
N GLY A 13 10.10 7.40 -12.15
CA GLY A 13 10.12 8.38 -11.07
C GLY A 13 8.80 8.50 -10.31
N GLU A 14 7.72 7.87 -10.77
CA GLU A 14 6.38 8.06 -10.20
C GLU A 14 6.29 7.53 -8.77
N ILE A 15 6.79 6.32 -8.53
CA ILE A 15 6.83 5.71 -7.21
C ILE A 15 7.72 6.54 -6.28
N LYS A 16 8.90 6.95 -6.74
CA LYS A 16 9.82 7.77 -5.96
C LYS A 16 9.17 9.08 -5.54
N LYS A 17 8.57 9.81 -6.47
CA LYS A 17 7.87 11.07 -6.22
C LYS A 17 6.74 10.91 -5.20
N PHE A 18 5.95 9.84 -5.32
CA PHE A 18 4.91 9.52 -4.34
C PHE A 18 5.51 9.27 -2.96
N LEU A 19 6.52 8.40 -2.85
CA LEU A 19 7.12 8.04 -1.56
C LEU A 19 7.83 9.24 -0.90
N GLU A 20 8.48 10.10 -1.68
CA GLU A 20 9.09 11.34 -1.18
C GLU A 20 8.06 12.31 -0.62
N SER A 21 6.91 12.43 -1.31
CA SER A 21 5.78 13.23 -0.82
C SER A 21 5.13 12.62 0.41
N TYR A 22 5.01 11.29 0.47
CA TYR A 22 4.37 10.56 1.56
C TYR A 22 5.20 10.60 2.85
N TYR A 23 6.51 10.37 2.75
CA TYR A 23 7.41 10.39 3.90
C TYR A 23 8.00 11.77 4.21
N GLU A 24 7.66 12.79 3.42
CA GLU A 24 8.20 14.16 3.51
C GLU A 24 9.73 14.20 3.55
N LYS A 25 10.39 13.29 2.83
CA LYS A 25 11.85 13.14 2.84
C LYS A 25 12.34 12.59 1.51
N GLN A 26 13.61 12.84 1.21
CA GLN A 26 14.27 12.25 0.04
C GLN A 26 14.37 10.74 0.20
N VAL A 27 14.00 10.01 -0.85
CA VAL A 27 14.05 8.54 -0.87
C VAL A 27 15.23 8.13 -1.76
N ASN A 28 16.15 7.36 -1.19
CA ASN A 28 17.26 6.79 -1.95
C ASN A 28 16.74 5.61 -2.80
N MET A 29 16.27 5.94 -4.00
CA MET A 29 15.69 5.03 -4.98
C MET A 29 16.02 5.54 -6.39
N ASP A 30 16.33 4.63 -7.30
CA ASP A 30 16.53 4.93 -8.71
C ASP A 30 15.21 5.32 -9.39
N GLU A 31 15.26 6.18 -10.40
CA GLU A 31 14.05 6.68 -11.07
C GLU A 31 13.35 5.61 -11.92
N ASP A 32 14.05 4.56 -12.35
CA ASP A 32 13.50 3.49 -13.19
C ASP A 32 12.85 2.34 -12.40
N VAL A 33 12.72 2.50 -11.08
CA VAL A 33 12.04 1.52 -10.22
C VAL A 33 10.55 1.46 -10.54
N GLY A 34 10.15 0.41 -11.28
CA GLY A 34 8.76 0.15 -11.64
C GLY A 34 7.94 -0.58 -10.57
N ARG A 35 8.58 -1.06 -9.49
CA ARG A 35 7.93 -1.75 -8.37
C ARG A 35 8.59 -1.44 -7.04
N TRP A 36 7.79 -1.10 -6.04
CA TRP A 36 8.19 -1.01 -4.65
C TRP A 36 7.34 -1.95 -3.80
N MET A 37 7.97 -2.58 -2.81
CA MET A 37 7.32 -3.53 -1.91
C MET A 37 7.74 -3.24 -0.48
N TYR A 38 6.79 -3.31 0.44
CA TYR A 38 7.07 -3.20 1.87
C TYR A 38 6.17 -4.13 2.68
N VAL A 39 6.76 -4.78 3.67
CA VAL A 39 6.08 -5.72 4.56
C VAL A 39 5.79 -5.02 5.89
N TYR A 40 4.51 -4.84 6.18
CA TYR A 40 4.03 -4.31 7.45
C TYR A 40 3.71 -5.50 8.38
N ASN A 41 4.50 -5.62 9.46
CA ASN A 41 4.26 -6.62 10.52
C ASN A 41 3.01 -6.32 11.36
N LYS A 42 2.48 -5.10 11.24
CA LYS A 42 1.21 -4.66 11.81
C LYS A 42 0.32 -4.20 10.67
N PRO A 43 -0.70 -4.97 10.28
CA PRO A 43 -1.49 -4.64 9.09
C PRO A 43 -2.22 -3.30 9.16
N LEU A 44 -2.55 -2.83 10.36
CA LEU A 44 -3.13 -1.49 10.55
C LEU A 44 -2.17 -0.36 10.17
N ASP A 45 -0.86 -0.54 10.26
CA ASP A 45 0.12 0.47 9.83
C ASP A 45 0.07 0.65 8.30
N ALA A 46 -0.35 -0.37 7.54
CA ALA A 46 -0.50 -0.29 6.09
C ALA A 46 -1.75 0.50 5.66
N VAL A 47 -2.73 0.71 6.55
CA VAL A 47 -3.96 1.45 6.22
C VAL A 47 -3.65 2.86 5.73
N ASP A 48 -2.66 3.52 6.33
CA ASP A 48 -2.29 4.88 5.98
C ASP A 48 -1.81 5.02 4.53
N ILE A 49 -0.86 4.16 4.11
CA ILE A 49 -0.38 4.18 2.72
C ILE A 49 -1.46 3.72 1.74
N ILE A 50 -2.32 2.75 2.13
CA ILE A 50 -3.45 2.28 1.31
C ILE A 50 -4.39 3.45 0.99
N CYS A 51 -4.86 4.15 2.03
CA CYS A 51 -5.74 5.30 1.86
C CYS A 51 -5.05 6.42 1.08
N THR A 52 -3.80 6.75 1.41
CA THR A 52 -3.09 7.86 0.76
C THR A 52 -2.89 7.66 -0.74
N VAL A 53 -2.58 6.43 -1.18
CA VAL A 53 -2.47 6.14 -2.63
C VAL A 53 -3.84 6.24 -3.30
N MET A 54 -4.91 5.76 -2.66
CA MET A 54 -6.25 5.84 -3.23
C MET A 54 -6.78 7.27 -3.33
N ASP A 55 -6.55 8.09 -2.30
CA ASP A 55 -6.96 9.49 -2.25
C ASP A 55 -6.23 10.38 -3.26
N ASN A 56 -5.08 9.93 -3.76
CA ASN A 56 -4.26 10.67 -4.73
C ASN A 56 -4.07 9.92 -6.05
N LYS A 57 -4.97 8.98 -6.37
CA LYS A 57 -4.91 8.16 -7.58
C LYS A 57 -5.04 8.97 -8.88
N ASP A 58 -5.65 10.14 -8.81
CA ASP A 58 -5.73 11.12 -9.90
C ASP A 58 -4.41 11.87 -10.13
N LYS A 59 -3.58 12.00 -9.10
CA LYS A 59 -2.29 12.70 -9.14
C LYS A 59 -1.11 11.79 -9.46
N TYR A 60 -1.20 10.52 -9.04
CA TYR A 60 -0.13 9.55 -9.18
C TYR A 60 -0.58 8.33 -9.99
N ASN A 61 0.15 8.01 -11.07
CA ASN A 61 -0.09 6.83 -11.88
C ASN A 61 0.50 5.57 -11.23
N ILE A 62 -0.05 5.17 -10.08
CA ILE A 62 0.40 4.03 -9.28
C ILE A 62 -0.73 3.02 -9.15
N THR A 63 -0.42 1.76 -9.46
CA THR A 63 -1.26 0.60 -9.16
C THR A 63 -0.80 -0.03 -7.86
N MET A 64 -1.74 -0.29 -6.95
CA MET A 64 -1.46 -0.92 -5.66
C MET A 64 -2.01 -2.35 -5.62
N TYR A 65 -1.25 -3.24 -5.00
CA TYR A 65 -1.68 -4.57 -4.61
C TYR A 65 -1.33 -4.84 -3.15
N ILE A 66 -2.11 -5.70 -2.50
CA ILE A 66 -1.84 -6.20 -1.16
C ILE A 66 -1.82 -7.72 -1.12
N GLU A 67 -1.10 -8.27 -0.16
CA GLU A 67 -0.98 -9.71 0.09
C GLU A 67 -0.92 -9.93 1.60
N LEU A 68 -1.75 -10.82 2.14
CA LEU A 68 -1.82 -11.14 3.57
C LEU A 68 -1.14 -12.49 3.83
N ASP A 69 -0.20 -12.54 4.77
CA ASP A 69 0.51 -13.75 5.22
C ASP A 69 0.99 -14.68 4.07
N SER A 70 1.46 -14.08 2.98
CA SER A 70 1.89 -14.77 1.75
C SER A 70 0.78 -15.52 0.98
N GLY A 71 -0.46 -15.04 1.09
CA GLY A 71 -1.62 -15.52 0.35
C GLY A 71 -1.74 -14.94 -1.06
N ASP A 72 -2.98 -14.82 -1.54
CA ASP A 72 -3.25 -14.26 -2.86
C ASP A 72 -2.96 -12.76 -2.92
N VAL A 73 -2.47 -12.31 -4.09
CA VAL A 73 -2.24 -10.89 -4.37
C VAL A 73 -3.56 -10.25 -4.82
N HIS A 74 -4.04 -9.29 -4.05
CA HIS A 74 -5.29 -8.57 -4.30
C HIS A 74 -5.04 -7.15 -4.82
N PRO A 75 -5.64 -6.74 -5.95
CA PRO A 75 -5.56 -5.35 -6.40
C PRO A 75 -6.37 -4.44 -5.49
N VAL A 76 -5.82 -3.26 -5.19
CA VAL A 76 -6.52 -2.20 -4.46
C VAL A 76 -7.05 -1.17 -5.45
N THR A 77 -8.35 -0.90 -5.38
CA THR A 77 -9.07 0.01 -6.26
C THR A 77 -9.88 1.02 -5.44
N TYR A 78 -10.35 2.08 -6.10
CA TYR A 78 -11.18 3.09 -5.45
C TYR A 78 -12.49 2.48 -4.93
N GLU A 79 -12.99 1.44 -5.59
CA GLU A 79 -14.23 0.78 -5.23
C GLU A 79 -14.07 -0.17 -4.03
N ASN A 80 -12.90 -0.80 -3.85
CA ASN A 80 -12.69 -1.84 -2.85
C ASN A 80 -11.82 -1.45 -1.65
N HIS A 81 -11.09 -0.33 -1.70
CA HIS A 81 -10.15 0.03 -0.64
C HIS A 81 -10.81 0.15 0.74
N ASN A 82 -12.03 0.69 0.82
CA ASN A 82 -12.78 0.80 2.06
C ASN A 82 -13.11 -0.57 2.67
N ASP A 83 -13.42 -1.57 1.84
CA ASP A 83 -13.73 -2.91 2.32
C ASP A 83 -12.46 -3.65 2.74
N ILE A 84 -11.34 -3.41 2.05
CA ILE A 84 -10.02 -3.86 2.47
C ILE A 84 -9.67 -3.29 3.86
N VAL A 85 -9.80 -1.98 4.05
CA VAL A 85 -9.52 -1.32 5.33
C VAL A 85 -10.41 -1.89 6.45
N LYS A 86 -11.72 -2.03 6.22
CA LYS A 86 -12.62 -2.69 7.18
C LYS A 86 -12.20 -4.13 7.49
N GLY A 87 -11.74 -4.87 6.49
CA GLY A 87 -11.20 -6.22 6.66
C GLY A 87 -9.99 -6.24 7.59
N LEU A 88 -9.03 -5.32 7.41
CA LEU A 88 -7.85 -5.20 8.27
C LEU A 88 -8.22 -4.89 9.72
N PHE A 89 -9.15 -3.95 9.95
CA PHE A 89 -9.66 -3.68 11.29
C PHE A 89 -10.38 -4.89 11.90
N SER A 90 -11.22 -5.58 11.13
CA SER A 90 -11.96 -6.75 11.61
C SER A 90 -11.01 -7.88 12.03
N LEU A 91 -9.94 -8.11 11.27
CA LEU A 91 -8.92 -9.09 11.61
C LEU A 91 -8.18 -8.72 12.89
N PHE A 92 -7.76 -7.47 13.03
CA PHE A 92 -7.11 -6.97 14.24
C PHE A 92 -7.98 -7.17 15.50
N TYR A 93 -9.25 -6.75 15.46
CA TYR A 93 -10.15 -6.93 16.61
C TYR A 93 -10.48 -8.39 16.91
N SER A 94 -10.38 -9.28 15.92
CA SER A 94 -10.60 -10.71 16.12
C SER A 94 -9.38 -11.38 16.77
N GLU A 95 -8.15 -10.93 16.44
CA GLU A 95 -6.91 -11.40 17.07
C GLU A 95 -6.80 -10.98 18.54
N GLU A 96 -7.29 -9.79 18.91
CA GLU A 96 -7.26 -9.31 20.32
C GLU A 96 -8.23 -10.05 21.26
N GLN A 97 -9.19 -10.83 20.73
CA GLN A 97 -10.17 -11.57 21.51
C GLN A 97 -9.73 -13.02 21.85
N VAL A 98 -8.55 -13.46 21.39
CA VAL A 98 -8.04 -14.83 21.54
C VAL A 98 -6.92 -14.91 22.59
#